data_AF-A0A1X7GGT2-F1
#
_entry.id   AF-A0A1X7GGT2-F1
#
_cell.length_a   1.000
_cell.length_b   1.000
_cell.length_c   1.000
_cell.angle_alpha   90.00
_cell.angle_beta   90.00
_cell.angle_gamma   90.00
#
_symmetry.space_group_name_H-M   'P 1'
#
loop_
_entity.id
_entity.type
_entity.pdbx_description
1 polymer ?
#
loop_
_entity_poly.entity_id
_entity_poly.type
_entity_poly.pdbx_seq_one_letter_code
_entity_poly.pdbx_strand_id
1 'polypeptide(L)'
;MSAFPPFPDGTLFDAGWLSALSDEVPRDEALDRARPVVADAIARTDAAGAAALARIDALVRGAALDAIPALLAAETVELPDAAATAERSIHDLMSRVAYKRRELMPLFPDLIERVAAVHAAAVQACGIARWRLMAARARLQPGRPSSPIQGAGTRYVKSDRFDARAAESLPSIDRTRADRILKRLGEAPVPDELELRPLDDGDDLWTIKAGGISRFILRVERDRRGPFYMVEDVGPQAA
;
A
#
# COMPACT_ATOMS: atom_id res chain seq x y z
N MET A 1 -5.96 -12.16 -12.41
CA MET A 1 -4.58 -12.61 -12.10
C MET A 1 -4.09 -11.73 -10.96
N SER A 2 -3.68 -12.29 -9.82
CA SER A 2 -3.15 -11.47 -8.72
C SER A 2 -1.94 -10.70 -9.23
N ALA A 3 -1.84 -9.42 -8.87
CA ALA A 3 -0.76 -8.55 -9.30
C ALA A 3 0.60 -8.95 -8.70
N PHE A 4 0.56 -9.80 -7.68
CA PHE A 4 1.70 -10.19 -6.86
C PHE A 4 1.92 -11.71 -6.89
N PRO A 5 3.19 -12.16 -6.88
CA PRO A 5 3.47 -13.57 -6.62
C PRO A 5 2.93 -13.92 -5.22
N PRO A 6 2.44 -15.16 -5.02
CA PRO A 6 2.05 -15.59 -3.70
C PRO A 6 3.25 -15.48 -2.77
N PHE A 7 3.06 -14.85 -1.61
CA PHE A 7 4.03 -15.00 -0.53
C PHE A 7 4.16 -16.50 -0.20
N PRO A 8 5.36 -17.00 0.13
CA PRO A 8 5.61 -18.42 0.38
C PRO A 8 4.92 -18.95 1.65
N ASP A 9 3.96 -18.21 2.21
CA ASP A 9 3.34 -18.40 3.52
C ASP A 9 2.69 -19.79 3.67
N GLY A 10 2.19 -20.38 2.57
CA GLY A 10 1.61 -21.73 2.58
C GLY A 10 2.63 -22.89 2.62
N THR A 11 3.92 -22.61 2.41
CA THR A 11 5.00 -23.62 2.33
C THR A 11 6.31 -23.13 2.97
N LEU A 12 6.24 -22.29 4.01
CA LEU A 12 7.43 -21.83 4.74
C LEU A 12 8.23 -23.02 5.27
N PHE A 13 7.55 -24.12 5.60
CA PHE A 13 8.19 -25.36 6.04
C PHE A 13 7.60 -26.57 5.32
N ASP A 14 8.47 -27.49 4.96
CA ASP A 14 8.08 -28.78 4.38
C ASP A 14 7.39 -29.65 5.44
N ALA A 15 6.22 -30.25 5.16
CA ALA A 15 5.40 -30.90 6.19
C ALA A 15 6.14 -31.99 7.01
N GLY A 16 7.18 -32.59 6.43
CA GLY A 16 8.01 -33.62 7.06
C GLY A 16 9.13 -33.14 7.97
N TRP A 17 9.46 -31.84 8.00
CA TRP A 17 10.68 -31.34 8.66
C TRP A 17 10.70 -31.62 10.18
N LEU A 18 9.55 -31.44 10.85
CA LEU A 18 9.36 -31.74 12.27
C LEU A 18 9.39 -33.24 12.57
N SER A 19 8.93 -34.07 11.63
CA SER A 19 8.94 -35.53 11.80
C SER A 19 10.36 -36.10 11.71
N ALA A 20 11.28 -35.41 11.04
CA ALA A 20 12.71 -35.75 11.01
C ALA A 20 13.44 -35.43 12.33
N LEU A 21 12.76 -34.77 13.28
CA LEU A 21 13.24 -34.40 14.60
C LEU A 21 12.45 -35.17 15.68
N SER A 22 12.39 -36.51 15.59
CA SER A 22 11.71 -37.35 16.59
C SER A 22 12.27 -37.16 18.00
N ASP A 23 11.46 -37.43 19.03
CA ASP A 23 11.83 -37.24 20.45
C ASP A 23 13.07 -38.02 20.89
N GLU A 24 13.49 -39.02 20.11
CA GLU A 24 14.71 -39.80 20.30
C GLU A 24 15.99 -39.03 19.93
N VAL A 25 15.89 -37.97 19.11
CA VAL A 25 17.03 -37.13 18.73
C VAL A 25 17.39 -36.22 19.92
N PRO A 26 18.65 -36.27 20.41
CA PRO A 26 19.11 -35.41 21.49
C PRO A 26 18.80 -33.93 21.24
N ARG A 27 18.50 -33.20 22.32
CA ARG A 27 18.10 -31.79 22.27
C ARG A 27 19.04 -30.93 21.43
N ASP A 28 20.35 -31.02 21.69
CA ASP A 28 21.34 -30.16 21.04
C ASP A 28 21.43 -30.48 19.54
N GLU A 29 21.37 -31.76 19.18
CA GLU A 29 21.34 -32.19 17.78
C GLU A 29 20.08 -31.73 17.05
N ALA A 30 18.91 -31.76 17.71
CA ALA A 30 17.68 -31.27 17.11
C ALA A 30 17.69 -29.74 16.92
N LEU A 31 18.27 -28.99 17.86
CA LEU A 31 18.48 -27.55 17.72
C LEU A 31 19.41 -27.25 16.56
N ASP A 32 20.53 -27.97 16.44
CA ASP A 32 21.51 -27.78 15.36
C ASP A 32 20.90 -28.09 13.97
N ARG A 33 20.03 -29.11 13.89
CA ARG A 33 19.30 -29.43 12.66
C ARG A 33 18.17 -28.44 12.34
N ALA A 34 17.50 -27.88 13.35
CA ALA A 34 16.37 -26.96 13.16
C ALA A 34 16.80 -25.52 12.80
N ARG A 35 17.91 -25.03 13.37
CA ARG A 35 18.45 -23.68 13.10
C ARG A 35 18.56 -23.35 11.59
N PRO A 36 19.23 -24.17 10.75
CA PRO A 36 19.35 -23.86 9.32
C PRO A 36 18.02 -23.90 8.57
N VAL A 37 17.05 -24.71 9.02
CA VAL A 37 15.70 -24.76 8.42
C VAL A 37 14.94 -23.46 8.67
N VAL A 38 14.98 -22.94 9.91
CA VAL A 38 14.34 -21.66 10.24
C VAL A 38 15.07 -20.50 9.55
N ALA A 39 16.40 -20.52 9.51
CA ALA A 39 17.19 -19.51 8.79
C ALA A 39 16.87 -19.49 7.28
N ASP A 40 16.70 -20.66 6.65
CA ASP A 40 16.26 -20.75 5.24
C ASP A 40 14.85 -20.17 5.05
N ALA A 41 13.92 -20.45 5.95
CA ALA A 41 12.56 -19.90 5.89
C ALA A 41 12.57 -18.36 5.99
N ILE A 42 13.41 -17.79 6.86
CA ILE A 42 13.65 -16.34 6.94
C ILE A 42 14.21 -15.82 5.62
N ALA A 43 15.28 -16.44 5.09
CA ALA A 43 15.90 -16.01 3.84
C ALA A 43 14.93 -16.06 2.64
N ARG A 44 14.06 -17.07 2.56
CA ARG A 44 13.00 -17.15 1.52
C ARG A 44 11.94 -16.07 1.69
N THR A 45 11.56 -15.74 2.92
CA THR A 45 10.64 -14.64 3.23
C THR A 45 11.23 -13.31 2.76
N ASP A 46 12.50 -13.08 3.04
CA ASP A 46 13.24 -11.88 2.64
C ASP A 46 13.35 -11.75 1.13
N ALA A 47 13.71 -12.84 0.45
CA ALA A 47 13.80 -12.88 -0.99
C ALA A 47 12.44 -12.60 -1.65
N ALA A 48 11.35 -13.16 -1.11
CA ALA A 48 9.99 -12.89 -1.58
C ALA A 48 9.61 -11.41 -1.38
N GLY A 49 9.89 -10.85 -0.21
CA GLY A 49 9.67 -9.44 0.09
C GLY A 49 10.44 -8.52 -0.86
N ALA A 50 11.74 -8.78 -1.06
CA ALA A 50 12.58 -8.01 -1.98
C ALA A 50 12.08 -8.09 -3.43
N ALA A 51 11.66 -9.27 -3.89
CA ALA A 51 11.09 -9.46 -5.22
C ALA A 51 9.77 -8.69 -5.40
N ALA A 52 8.91 -8.68 -4.37
CA ALA A 52 7.67 -7.90 -4.38
C ALA A 52 7.97 -6.40 -4.50
N LEU A 53 8.88 -5.87 -3.67
CA LEU A 53 9.28 -4.47 -3.72
C LEU A 53 9.89 -4.08 -5.08
N ALA A 54 10.76 -4.91 -5.65
CA ALA A 54 11.34 -4.66 -6.96
C ALA A 54 10.28 -4.62 -8.08
N ARG A 55 9.24 -5.46 -7.99
CA ARG A 55 8.12 -5.47 -8.93
C ARG A 55 7.26 -4.22 -8.80
N ILE A 56 6.95 -3.78 -7.58
CA ILE A 56 6.22 -2.52 -7.32
C ILE A 56 6.97 -1.34 -7.92
N ASP A 57 8.27 -1.28 -7.68
CA ASP A 57 9.13 -0.22 -8.19
C ASP A 57 9.23 -0.24 -9.73
N ALA A 58 9.23 -1.41 -10.35
CA ALA A 58 9.16 -1.55 -11.81
C ALA A 58 7.85 -0.98 -12.40
N LEU A 59 6.71 -1.13 -11.72
CA LEU A 59 5.43 -0.53 -12.15
C LEU A 59 5.52 1.00 -12.17
N VAL A 60 6.14 1.59 -11.13
CA VAL A 60 6.35 3.05 -11.04
C VAL A 60 7.30 3.54 -12.12
N ARG A 61 8.45 2.89 -12.30
CA ARG A 61 9.41 3.25 -13.37
C ARG A 61 8.82 3.14 -14.76
N GLY A 62 7.96 2.15 -14.99
CA GLY A 62 7.26 1.95 -16.26
C GLY A 62 6.04 2.86 -16.46
N ALA A 63 5.69 3.70 -15.48
CA ALA A 63 4.46 4.49 -15.47
C ALA A 63 3.21 3.66 -15.81
N ALA A 64 3.10 2.45 -15.24
CA ALA A 64 2.01 1.51 -15.50
C ALA A 64 0.69 1.98 -14.84
N LEU A 65 0.01 2.93 -15.47
CA LEU A 65 -1.18 3.59 -14.91
C LEU A 65 -2.36 2.63 -14.68
N ASP A 66 -2.44 1.56 -15.47
CA ASP A 66 -3.43 0.49 -15.36
C ASP A 66 -3.24 -0.37 -14.10
N ALA A 67 -2.09 -0.29 -13.44
CA ALA A 67 -1.82 -0.98 -12.18
C ALA A 67 -2.45 -0.31 -10.95
N ILE A 68 -2.96 0.93 -11.04
CA ILE A 68 -3.50 1.68 -9.90
C ILE A 68 -4.59 0.89 -9.14
N PRO A 69 -5.63 0.32 -9.79
CA PRO A 69 -6.66 -0.45 -9.09
C PRO A 69 -6.11 -1.72 -8.45
N ALA A 70 -5.15 -2.38 -9.10
CA ALA A 70 -4.53 -3.60 -8.59
C ALA A 70 -3.67 -3.32 -7.34
N LEU A 71 -2.96 -2.20 -7.31
CA LEU A 71 -2.21 -1.74 -6.14
C LEU A 71 -3.13 -1.40 -4.97
N LEU A 72 -4.30 -0.80 -5.25
CA LEU A 72 -5.31 -0.54 -4.23
C LEU A 72 -5.89 -1.84 -3.65
N ALA A 73 -6.20 -2.82 -4.50
CA ALA A 73 -6.68 -4.12 -4.03
C ALA A 73 -5.60 -4.82 -3.16
N ALA A 74 -4.34 -4.76 -3.59
CA ALA A 74 -3.24 -5.36 -2.84
C ALA A 74 -3.01 -4.71 -1.48
N GLU A 75 -2.99 -3.37 -1.40
CA GLU A 75 -2.76 -2.67 -0.14
C GLU A 75 -3.92 -2.84 0.86
N THR A 76 -5.16 -2.98 0.39
CA THR A 76 -6.36 -2.96 1.26
C THR A 76 -6.93 -4.34 1.57
N VAL A 77 -6.69 -5.34 0.73
CA VAL A 77 -7.29 -6.67 0.87
C VAL A 77 -6.24 -7.75 0.75
N GLU A 78 -5.54 -7.86 -0.39
CA GLU A 78 -4.74 -9.06 -0.68
C GLU A 78 -3.55 -9.25 0.30
N LEU A 79 -2.80 -8.18 0.59
CA LEU A 79 -1.65 -8.24 1.50
C LEU A 79 -2.08 -8.37 2.97
N PRO A 80 -3.09 -7.63 3.48
CA PRO A 80 -3.63 -7.90 4.81
C PRO A 80 -4.13 -9.34 4.99
N ASP A 81 -4.84 -9.90 4.01
CA ASP A 81 -5.33 -11.29 4.07
C ASP A 81 -4.19 -12.31 4.03
N ALA A 82 -3.16 -12.05 3.23
CA ALA A 82 -1.95 -12.86 3.18
C ALA A 82 -1.22 -12.83 4.53
N ALA A 83 -1.02 -11.65 5.13
CA ALA A 83 -0.40 -11.49 6.44
C ALA A 83 -1.17 -12.27 7.54
N ALA A 84 -2.49 -12.14 7.56
CA ALA A 84 -3.34 -12.87 8.51
C ALA A 84 -3.28 -14.40 8.28
N THR A 85 -3.11 -14.84 7.04
CA THR A 85 -2.93 -16.26 6.71
C THR A 85 -1.56 -16.78 7.14
N ALA A 86 -0.52 -15.97 6.97
CA ALA A 86 0.83 -16.29 7.41
C ALA A 86 0.89 -16.41 8.94
N GLU A 87 0.27 -15.47 9.66
CA GLU A 87 0.18 -15.50 11.12
C GLU A 87 -0.49 -16.78 11.63
N ARG A 88 -1.65 -17.15 11.06
CA ARG A 88 -2.32 -18.42 11.40
C ARG A 88 -1.43 -19.64 11.12
N SER A 89 -0.76 -19.64 9.98
CA SER A 89 0.11 -20.76 9.57
C SER A 89 1.32 -20.92 10.51
N ILE A 90 1.91 -19.81 10.95
CA ILE A 90 2.99 -19.81 11.94
C ILE A 90 2.47 -20.26 13.31
N HIS A 91 1.29 -19.80 13.73
CA HIS A 91 0.66 -20.24 14.97
C HIS A 91 0.41 -21.74 15.00
N ASP A 92 -0.12 -22.32 13.91
CA ASP A 92 -0.34 -23.75 13.77
C ASP A 92 0.97 -24.54 13.77
N LEU A 93 2.02 -23.99 13.17
CA LEU A 93 3.36 -24.57 13.23
C LEU A 93 3.90 -24.56 14.67
N MET A 94 3.84 -23.42 15.35
CA MET A 94 4.32 -23.28 16.74
C MET A 94 3.56 -24.20 17.68
N SER A 95 2.26 -24.40 17.49
CA SER A 95 1.47 -25.35 18.27
C SER A 95 1.96 -26.79 18.09
N ARG A 96 2.31 -27.18 16.85
CA ARG A 96 2.90 -28.50 16.57
C ARG A 96 4.31 -28.64 17.14
N VAL A 97 5.13 -27.59 17.05
CA VAL A 97 6.46 -27.53 17.66
C VAL A 97 6.37 -27.64 19.18
N ALA A 98 5.47 -26.89 19.82
CA ALA A 98 5.27 -26.92 21.27
C ALA A 98 4.85 -28.31 21.76
N TYR A 99 4.05 -29.04 20.97
CA TYR A 99 3.63 -30.40 21.29
C TYR A 99 4.75 -31.43 21.11
N LYS A 100 5.49 -31.39 19.99
CA LYS A 100 6.51 -32.40 19.67
C LYS A 100 7.89 -32.08 20.24
N ARG A 101 8.35 -30.83 20.11
CA ARG A 101 9.74 -30.38 20.37
C ARG A 101 9.77 -28.96 20.93
N ARG A 102 9.23 -28.77 22.14
CA ARG A 102 9.06 -27.45 22.78
C ARG A 102 10.37 -26.66 22.89
N GLU A 103 11.50 -27.34 22.98
CA GLU A 103 12.82 -26.73 23.02
C GLU A 103 13.18 -25.90 21.77
N LEU A 104 12.51 -26.13 20.63
CA LEU A 104 12.74 -25.39 19.38
C LEU A 104 11.98 -24.05 19.33
N MET A 105 11.02 -23.82 20.25
CA MET A 105 10.21 -22.60 20.30
C MET A 105 11.02 -21.29 20.26
N PRO A 106 12.20 -21.17 20.92
CA PRO A 106 13.00 -19.96 20.86
C PRO A 106 13.59 -19.60 19.49
N LEU A 107 13.48 -20.48 18.48
CA LEU A 107 13.98 -20.20 17.13
C LEU A 107 13.01 -19.38 16.27
N PHE A 108 11.73 -19.32 16.63
CA PHE A 108 10.66 -18.74 15.80
C PHE A 108 10.39 -17.22 15.92
N PRO A 109 10.75 -16.50 17.01
CA PRO A 109 10.48 -15.07 17.11
C PRO A 109 10.97 -14.26 15.90
N ASP A 110 12.21 -14.47 15.47
CA ASP A 110 12.80 -13.75 14.34
C ASP A 110 12.01 -13.98 13.03
N LEU A 111 11.50 -15.19 12.81
CA LEU A 111 10.67 -15.49 11.63
C LEU A 111 9.33 -14.74 11.68
N ILE A 112 8.67 -14.69 12.84
CA ILE A 112 7.39 -13.99 13.02
C ILE A 112 7.58 -12.51 12.73
N GLU A 113 8.59 -11.90 13.35
CA GLU A 113 8.92 -10.49 13.14
C GLU A 113 9.22 -10.21 11.67
N ARG A 114 9.93 -11.13 11.00
CA ARG A 114 10.31 -10.93 9.61
C ARG A 114 9.14 -11.01 8.65
N VAL A 115 8.25 -11.98 8.82
CA VAL A 115 7.01 -12.11 8.02
C VAL A 115 6.15 -10.86 8.19
N ALA A 116 5.94 -10.39 9.43
CA ALA A 116 5.19 -9.18 9.69
C ALA A 116 5.82 -7.94 9.04
N ALA A 117 7.14 -7.78 9.15
CA ALA A 117 7.87 -6.65 8.56
C ALA A 117 7.79 -6.64 7.03
N VAL A 118 7.91 -7.80 6.39
CA VAL A 118 7.84 -7.92 4.92
C VAL A 118 6.46 -7.55 4.39
N HIS A 119 5.39 -8.04 5.02
CA HIS A 119 4.01 -7.69 4.63
C HIS A 119 3.74 -6.20 4.84
N ALA A 120 4.14 -5.64 5.98
CA ALA A 120 3.99 -4.21 6.26
C ALA A 120 4.73 -3.34 5.22
N ALA A 121 5.97 -3.70 4.88
CA ALA A 121 6.74 -3.01 3.86
C ALA A 121 6.09 -3.08 2.47
N ALA A 122 5.52 -4.24 2.10
CA ALA A 122 4.82 -4.41 0.83
C ALA A 122 3.55 -3.56 0.75
N VAL A 123 2.76 -3.49 1.83
CA VAL A 123 1.55 -2.65 1.91
C VAL A 123 1.93 -1.18 1.74
N GLN A 124 2.94 -0.71 2.48
CA GLN A 124 3.41 0.67 2.38
C GLN A 124 3.92 1.00 0.98
N ALA A 125 4.70 0.09 0.38
CA ALA A 125 5.23 0.26 -0.97
C ALA A 125 4.10 0.34 -2.02
N CYS A 126 3.04 -0.47 -1.89
CA CYS A 126 1.87 -0.40 -2.77
C CYS A 126 1.19 0.97 -2.67
N GLY A 127 0.98 1.50 -1.47
CA GLY A 127 0.37 2.81 -1.27
C GLY A 127 1.21 3.95 -1.83
N ILE A 128 2.53 3.94 -1.62
CA ILE A 128 3.45 4.93 -2.20
C ILE A 128 3.42 4.84 -3.74
N ALA A 129 3.54 3.63 -4.29
CA ALA A 129 3.55 3.42 -5.73
C ALA A 129 2.24 3.84 -6.39
N ARG A 130 1.10 3.50 -5.78
CA ARG A 130 -0.22 3.92 -6.24
C ARG A 130 -0.34 5.43 -6.27
N TRP A 131 0.05 6.12 -5.20
CA TRP A 131 0.01 7.58 -5.15
C TRP A 131 0.88 8.22 -6.24
N ARG A 132 2.09 7.69 -6.45
CA ARG A 132 2.99 8.14 -7.54
C ARG A 132 2.38 7.92 -8.92
N LEU A 133 1.74 6.77 -9.16
CA LEU A 133 1.07 6.48 -10.42
C LEU A 133 -0.18 7.34 -10.63
N MET A 134 -0.93 7.66 -9.58
CA MET A 134 -2.05 8.63 -9.66
C MET A 134 -1.54 10.03 -10.05
N ALA A 135 -0.42 10.48 -9.48
CA ALA A 135 0.22 11.73 -9.88
C ALA A 135 0.69 11.68 -11.34
N ALA A 136 1.33 10.58 -11.76
CA ALA A 136 1.72 10.38 -13.16
C ALA A 136 0.49 10.37 -14.10
N ARG A 137 -0.62 9.76 -13.68
CA ARG A 137 -1.90 9.74 -14.42
C ARG A 137 -2.46 11.16 -14.58
N ALA A 138 -2.41 11.99 -13.55
CA ALA A 138 -2.83 13.39 -13.63
C ALA A 138 -2.00 14.21 -14.64
N ARG A 139 -0.71 13.89 -14.78
CA ARG A 139 0.20 14.54 -15.74
C ARG A 139 0.04 14.04 -17.18
N LEU A 140 0.00 12.73 -17.36
CA LEU A 140 -0.02 12.08 -18.69
C LEU A 140 -1.41 12.07 -19.31
N GLN A 141 -2.44 12.09 -18.48
CA GLN A 141 -3.83 12.00 -18.89
C GLN A 141 -4.68 13.07 -18.17
N PRO A 142 -4.35 14.37 -18.28
CA PRO A 142 -5.10 15.42 -17.59
C PRO A 142 -6.54 15.45 -18.07
N GLY A 143 -7.47 15.72 -17.15
CA GLY A 143 -8.86 15.95 -17.50
C GLY A 143 -9.13 17.40 -17.94
N ARG A 144 -10.34 17.64 -18.43
CA ARG A 144 -10.86 18.96 -18.79
C ARG A 144 -11.77 19.49 -17.68
N PRO A 145 -11.98 20.81 -17.55
CA PRO A 145 -12.95 21.34 -16.59
C PRO A 145 -14.35 20.76 -16.84
N SER A 146 -14.98 20.15 -15.83
CA SER A 146 -16.30 19.50 -15.98
C SER A 146 -17.49 20.43 -15.73
N SER A 147 -17.25 21.61 -15.16
CA SER A 147 -18.29 22.53 -14.67
C SER A 147 -17.72 23.95 -14.51
N PRO A 148 -18.56 24.96 -14.20
CA PRO A 148 -18.07 26.30 -13.89
C PRO A 148 -17.04 26.28 -12.75
N ILE A 149 -16.01 27.12 -12.86
CA ILE A 149 -15.01 27.31 -11.81
C ILE A 149 -15.69 27.82 -10.53
N GLN A 150 -15.45 27.12 -9.43
CA GLN A 150 -16.01 27.37 -8.10
C GLN A 150 -14.99 28.08 -7.20
N GLY A 151 -15.47 28.49 -6.02
CA GLY A 151 -14.68 29.16 -4.98
C GLY A 151 -14.85 30.67 -4.98
N ALA A 152 -14.96 31.25 -3.79
CA ALA A 152 -15.03 32.69 -3.57
C ALA A 152 -13.62 33.29 -3.42
N GLY A 153 -12.69 32.54 -2.83
CA GLY A 153 -11.26 32.86 -2.75
C GLY A 153 -10.46 32.08 -3.80
N THR A 154 -9.88 30.96 -3.35
CA THR A 154 -9.13 30.08 -4.25
C THR A 154 -10.08 29.40 -5.24
N ARG A 155 -9.78 29.60 -6.53
CA ARG A 155 -10.60 29.10 -7.63
C ARG A 155 -10.29 27.65 -7.91
N TYR A 156 -11.30 26.80 -8.05
CA TYR A 156 -11.10 25.39 -8.37
C TYR A 156 -12.22 24.80 -9.22
N VAL A 157 -11.98 23.66 -9.85
CA VAL A 157 -12.97 22.91 -10.63
C VAL A 157 -12.60 21.44 -10.67
N LYS A 158 -13.57 20.54 -10.63
CA LYS A 158 -13.34 19.12 -10.88
C LYS A 158 -13.01 18.90 -12.35
N SER A 159 -12.09 17.98 -12.64
CA SER A 159 -11.92 17.49 -13.99
C SER A 159 -13.10 16.59 -14.41
N ASP A 160 -13.32 16.43 -15.71
CA ASP A 160 -14.28 15.50 -16.31
C ASP A 160 -13.97 14.03 -16.03
N ARG A 161 -12.75 13.73 -15.57
CA ARG A 161 -12.30 12.40 -15.15
C ARG A 161 -12.36 12.17 -13.64
N PHE A 162 -12.53 13.24 -12.86
CA PHE A 162 -12.40 13.19 -11.40
C PHE A 162 -13.34 12.18 -10.75
N ASP A 163 -14.64 12.24 -11.04
CA ASP A 163 -15.61 11.39 -10.33
C ASP A 163 -15.42 9.90 -10.65
N ALA A 164 -14.99 9.56 -11.87
CA ALA A 164 -14.64 8.19 -12.26
C ALA A 164 -13.40 7.71 -11.48
N ARG A 165 -12.32 8.51 -11.44
CA ARG A 165 -11.09 8.18 -10.70
C ARG A 165 -11.31 8.09 -9.19
N ALA A 166 -12.17 8.96 -8.65
CA ALA A 166 -12.58 8.91 -7.25
C ALA A 166 -13.35 7.62 -6.94
N ALA A 167 -14.19 7.14 -7.86
CA ALA A 167 -14.91 5.89 -7.70
C ALA A 167 -14.00 4.66 -7.72
N GLU A 168 -12.90 4.71 -8.47
CA GLU A 168 -11.86 3.66 -8.47
C GLU A 168 -11.07 3.64 -7.16
N SER A 169 -10.90 4.80 -6.51
CA SER A 169 -9.93 4.96 -5.41
C SER A 169 -10.55 5.02 -4.01
N LEU A 170 -11.85 5.33 -3.91
CA LEU A 170 -12.54 5.56 -2.64
C LEU A 170 -13.92 4.91 -2.60
N PRO A 171 -14.36 4.39 -1.43
CA PRO A 171 -15.75 4.01 -1.21
C PRO A 171 -16.68 5.23 -1.20
N SER A 172 -17.98 5.01 -1.41
CA SER A 172 -18.98 6.08 -1.57
C SER A 172 -19.04 7.06 -0.40
N ILE A 173 -18.89 6.56 0.83
CA ILE A 173 -18.91 7.39 2.04
C ILE A 173 -17.72 8.36 2.10
N ASP A 174 -16.54 7.89 1.66
CA ASP A 174 -15.32 8.70 1.66
C ASP A 174 -15.33 9.71 0.51
N ARG A 175 -15.91 9.36 -0.65
CA ARG A 175 -16.16 10.36 -1.72
C ARG A 175 -17.03 11.51 -1.25
N THR A 176 -18.10 11.21 -0.50
CA THR A 176 -18.98 12.23 0.07
C THR A 176 -18.26 13.11 1.11
N ARG A 177 -17.36 12.52 1.90
CA ARG A 177 -16.49 13.28 2.82
C ARG A 177 -15.51 14.17 2.07
N ALA A 178 -14.84 13.63 1.06
CA ALA A 178 -13.91 14.35 0.21
C ALA A 178 -14.58 15.55 -0.47
N ASP A 179 -15.77 15.38 -1.06
CA ASP A 179 -16.53 16.46 -1.69
C ASP A 179 -16.90 17.60 -0.73
N ARG A 180 -17.17 17.29 0.54
CA ARG A 180 -17.38 18.33 1.57
C ARG A 180 -16.10 19.10 1.86
N ILE A 181 -14.96 18.42 1.91
CA ILE A 181 -13.66 19.05 2.16
C ILE A 181 -13.21 19.88 0.95
N LEU A 182 -13.47 19.41 -0.27
CA LEU A 182 -13.13 20.14 -1.50
C LEU A 182 -13.79 21.52 -1.54
N LYS A 183 -15.03 21.66 -1.05
CA LYS A 183 -15.71 22.96 -0.98
C LYS A 183 -14.92 24.00 -0.20
N ARG A 184 -14.17 23.55 0.80
CA ARG A 184 -13.35 24.40 1.68
C ARG A 184 -12.12 24.96 0.98
N LEU A 185 -11.66 24.33 -0.11
CA LEU A 185 -10.62 24.91 -0.97
C LEU A 185 -11.06 26.27 -1.52
N GLY A 186 -12.36 26.50 -1.69
CA GLY A 186 -12.91 27.76 -2.18
C GLY A 186 -13.04 28.89 -1.18
N GLU A 187 -12.71 28.66 0.10
CA GLU A 187 -12.78 29.66 1.16
C GLU A 187 -11.66 30.72 1.01
N ALA A 188 -11.85 31.88 1.65
CA ALA A 188 -10.93 33.01 1.60
C ALA A 188 -10.63 33.49 3.05
N PRO A 189 -9.46 33.16 3.63
CA PRO A 189 -8.36 32.37 3.06
C PRO A 189 -8.67 30.87 2.96
N VAL A 190 -7.82 30.12 2.26
CA VAL A 190 -7.85 28.65 2.30
C VAL A 190 -7.50 28.20 3.73
N PRO A 191 -8.29 27.33 4.37
CA PRO A 191 -8.00 26.89 5.74
C PRO A 191 -6.68 26.13 5.83
N ASP A 192 -5.85 26.48 6.81
CA ASP A 192 -4.51 25.90 7.00
C ASP A 192 -4.58 24.38 7.19
N GLU A 193 -5.64 23.86 7.80
CA GLU A 193 -5.82 22.41 7.99
C GLU A 193 -6.03 21.63 6.69
N LEU A 194 -6.27 22.29 5.55
CA LEU A 194 -6.27 21.62 4.25
C LEU A 194 -4.86 21.29 3.77
N GLU A 195 -3.83 21.92 4.34
CA GLU A 195 -2.42 21.71 4.01
C GLU A 195 -2.16 21.79 2.49
N LEU A 196 -2.57 22.89 1.87
CA LEU A 196 -2.31 23.15 0.46
C LEU A 196 -0.82 23.34 0.22
N ARG A 197 -0.23 22.42 -0.55
CA ARG A 197 1.20 22.42 -0.86
C ARG A 197 1.50 21.74 -2.20
N PRO A 198 2.67 21.95 -2.81
CA PRO A 198 3.14 21.14 -3.92
C PRO A 198 3.10 19.64 -3.58
N LEU A 199 2.76 18.79 -4.56
CA LEU A 199 2.61 17.35 -4.36
C LEU A 199 3.98 16.66 -4.25
N ASP A 200 4.95 17.10 -5.04
CA ASP A 200 6.34 16.66 -5.07
C ASP A 200 7.25 17.87 -5.28
N ASP A 201 8.54 17.64 -5.60
CA ASP A 201 9.50 18.70 -5.91
C ASP A 201 9.18 19.43 -7.24
N GLY A 202 8.11 19.04 -7.94
CA GLY A 202 7.60 19.70 -9.14
C GLY A 202 6.53 20.75 -8.84
N ASP A 203 6.50 21.81 -9.64
CA ASP A 203 5.56 22.93 -9.47
C ASP A 203 4.19 22.71 -10.17
N ASP A 204 4.00 21.58 -10.85
CA ASP A 204 2.85 21.33 -11.72
C ASP A 204 1.64 20.69 -11.00
N LEU A 205 1.90 19.92 -9.94
CA LEU A 205 0.88 19.29 -9.12
C LEU A 205 0.91 19.76 -7.68
N TRP A 206 -0.28 19.84 -7.10
CA TRP A 206 -0.52 20.28 -5.73
C TRP A 206 -1.40 19.26 -5.01
N THR A 207 -1.40 19.31 -3.69
CA THR A 207 -2.21 18.42 -2.87
C THR A 207 -2.81 19.15 -1.67
N ILE A 208 -4.01 18.72 -1.30
CA ILE A 208 -4.70 19.09 -0.05
C ILE A 208 -5.27 17.84 0.61
N LYS A 209 -5.55 17.92 1.90
CA LYS A 209 -6.30 16.88 2.63
C LYS A 209 -7.69 16.68 2.03
N ALA A 210 -8.12 15.43 1.93
CA ALA A 210 -9.46 15.00 1.49
C ALA A 210 -10.23 14.26 2.60
N GLY A 211 -9.69 14.24 3.82
CA GLY A 211 -10.26 13.59 5.00
C GLY A 211 -9.68 12.20 5.25
N GLY A 212 -9.54 11.83 6.53
CA GLY A 212 -8.81 10.62 6.91
C GLY A 212 -7.38 10.66 6.39
N ILE A 213 -6.94 9.56 5.77
CA ILE A 213 -5.62 9.44 5.11
C ILE A 213 -5.64 9.90 3.65
N SER A 214 -6.80 10.33 3.13
CA SER A 214 -6.96 10.65 1.72
C SER A 214 -6.56 12.08 1.40
N ARG A 215 -6.03 12.29 0.21
CA ARG A 215 -5.63 13.58 -0.33
C ARG A 215 -6.07 13.75 -1.78
N PHE A 216 -6.26 15.00 -2.18
CA PHE A 216 -6.53 15.38 -3.56
C PHE A 216 -5.24 15.57 -4.33
N ILE A 217 -5.28 15.27 -5.63
CA ILE A 217 -4.28 15.69 -6.62
C ILE A 217 -4.88 16.84 -7.42
N LEU A 218 -4.23 17.98 -7.35
CA LEU A 218 -4.63 19.21 -8.01
C LEU A 218 -3.59 19.57 -9.07
N ARG A 219 -4.02 20.10 -10.21
CA ARG A 219 -3.16 20.72 -11.22
C ARG A 219 -3.46 22.20 -11.29
N VAL A 220 -2.45 23.06 -11.37
CA VAL A 220 -2.66 24.50 -11.50
C VAL A 220 -2.83 24.85 -12.98
N GLU A 221 -3.96 25.46 -13.30
CA GLU A 221 -4.29 25.97 -14.63
C GLU A 221 -4.50 27.48 -14.58
N ARG A 222 -4.54 28.12 -15.76
CA ARG A 222 -4.77 29.58 -15.87
C ARG A 222 -5.84 29.88 -16.89
N ASP A 223 -6.73 30.81 -16.54
CA ASP A 223 -7.65 31.43 -17.47
C ASP A 223 -7.49 32.96 -17.47
N ARG A 224 -8.39 33.68 -18.15
CA ARG A 224 -8.37 35.15 -18.23
C ARG A 224 -8.52 35.85 -16.87
N ARG A 225 -9.03 35.16 -15.85
CA ARG A 225 -9.23 35.69 -14.49
C ARG A 225 -8.10 35.29 -13.53
N GLY A 226 -7.08 34.57 -14.01
CA GLY A 226 -5.93 34.14 -13.22
C GLY A 226 -5.86 32.62 -13.00
N PRO A 227 -5.02 32.16 -12.06
CA PRO A 227 -4.85 30.74 -11.78
C PRO A 227 -6.09 30.12 -11.13
N PHE A 228 -6.29 28.82 -11.35
CA PHE A 228 -7.27 27.99 -10.68
C PHE A 228 -6.77 26.55 -10.55
N TYR A 229 -7.28 25.81 -9.57
CA TYR A 229 -6.94 24.41 -9.36
C TYR A 229 -7.91 23.48 -10.10
N MET A 230 -7.38 22.64 -10.97
CA MET A 230 -8.09 21.49 -11.54
C MET A 230 -7.94 20.30 -10.60
N VAL A 231 -9.05 19.74 -10.10
CA VAL A 231 -9.02 18.53 -9.27
C VAL A 231 -8.98 17.31 -10.20
N GLU A 232 -7.83 16.65 -10.24
CA GLU A 232 -7.54 15.55 -11.17
C GLU A 232 -7.86 14.18 -10.58
N ASP A 233 -7.58 14.00 -9.29
CA ASP A 233 -7.66 12.70 -8.63
C ASP A 233 -7.85 12.84 -7.11
N VAL A 234 -8.21 11.74 -6.45
CA VAL A 234 -8.32 11.64 -5.00
C VAL A 234 -8.12 10.20 -4.54
N GLY A 235 -7.37 10.00 -3.47
CA GLY A 235 -7.22 8.68 -2.87
C GLY A 235 -6.41 8.72 -1.58
N PRO A 236 -6.26 7.57 -0.90
CA PRO A 236 -5.37 7.45 0.24
C PRO A 236 -3.94 7.82 -0.17
N GLN A 237 -3.26 8.64 0.63
CA GLN A 237 -1.83 8.85 0.53
C GLN A 237 -1.16 8.05 1.64
N ALA A 238 -0.27 7.12 1.28
CA ALA A 238 0.55 6.42 2.25
C ALA A 238 1.39 7.42 3.06
N ALA A 239 1.41 7.23 4.39
CA ALA A 239 2.20 8.03 5.31
C ALA A 239 3.70 7.70 5.20
#